data_AF-A0A535YRY7-F1
#
_entry.id   AF-A0A535YRY7-F1
#
_cell.length_a   1.000
_cell.length_b   1.000
_cell.length_c   1.000
_cell.angle_alpha   90.00
_cell.angle_beta   90.00
_cell.angle_gamma   90.00
#
_symmetry.space_group_name_H-M   'P 1'
#
loop_
_entity.id
_entity.type
_entity.pdbx_description
1 polymer ?
#
loop_
_entity_poly.entity_id
_entity_poly.type
_entity_poly.pdbx_seq_one_letter_code
_entity_poly.pdbx_strand_id
1 'polypeptide(L)'
;MSEHGRRLSELVFLDRGPLALRGTAVLVSAAACGIAGYELLSLHQSLAARLAAGANLNPVQTLIATGSSPRTLWAGWVAAAFFAIALARLVRGPMEPSAGRGTAAEQTVAQLRAGLRREYVAVRVVLIVVLLVAAVDTARAIAFAVAAQRAGVSPSTLWATYLEALGFCVATLVLTAYAYAFAGRLRRLGAL
;
A
#
# COMPACT_ATOMS: atom_id res chain seq x y z
N MET A 1 23.26 6.78 13.36
CA MET A 1 22.11 6.37 12.53
C MET A 1 22.53 6.57 11.07
N SER A 2 22.61 5.51 10.27
CA SER A 2 23.15 5.58 8.89
C SER A 2 22.26 6.45 7.99
N GLU A 3 22.82 7.08 6.95
CA GLU A 3 22.08 7.88 5.97
C GLU A 3 20.84 7.15 5.41
N HIS A 4 20.93 5.83 5.25
CA HIS A 4 19.82 4.98 4.80
C HIS A 4 18.64 4.97 5.78
N GLY A 5 18.91 4.91 7.10
CA GLY A 5 17.88 4.94 8.13
C GLY A 5 17.12 6.26 8.18
N ARG A 6 17.83 7.38 7.96
CA ARG A 6 17.20 8.72 7.90
C ARG A 6 16.25 8.86 6.70
N ARG A 7 16.62 8.26 5.55
CA ARG A 7 15.80 8.30 4.33
C ARG A 7 14.53 7.43 4.42
N LEU A 8 14.57 6.29 5.12
CA LEU A 8 13.38 5.47 5.37
C LEU A 8 12.40 6.16 6.35
N SER A 9 12.91 6.87 7.35
CA SER A 9 12.06 7.61 8.30
C SER A 9 11.38 8.84 7.70
N GLU A 10 12.00 9.48 6.70
CA GLU A 10 11.41 10.59 5.95
C GLU A 10 10.16 10.13 5.17
N LEU A 11 10.16 8.91 4.63
CA LEU A 11 9.07 8.38 3.81
C LEU A 11 7.78 8.16 4.61
N VAL A 12 7.88 7.75 5.88
CA VAL A 12 6.73 7.31 6.71
C VAL A 12 6.15 8.42 7.60
N PHE A 13 6.38 9.71 7.30
CA PHE A 13 5.84 10.86 8.08
C PHE A 13 6.39 11.02 9.49
N LEU A 14 7.45 10.29 9.82
CA LEU A 14 7.97 10.27 11.18
C LEU A 14 9.16 11.19 11.38
N ASP A 15 9.48 12.07 10.44
CA ASP A 15 10.76 12.78 10.40
C ASP A 15 10.98 13.74 11.59
N ARG A 16 9.92 14.24 12.23
CA ARG A 16 10.00 15.25 13.31
C ARG A 16 9.69 14.76 14.72
N GLY A 17 9.36 13.49 14.92
CA GLY A 17 8.95 12.94 16.23
C GLY A 17 10.02 12.08 16.93
N PRO A 18 10.01 11.98 18.28
CA PRO A 18 10.83 11.04 19.05
C PRO A 18 10.71 9.59 18.55
N LEU A 19 11.80 8.83 18.50
CA LEU A 19 11.83 7.43 18.03
C LEU A 19 10.76 6.55 18.71
N ALA A 20 10.45 6.80 19.98
CA ALA A 20 9.40 6.09 20.72
C ALA A 20 8.02 6.29 20.08
N LEU A 21 7.63 7.53 19.76
CA LEU A 21 6.36 7.84 19.08
C LEU A 21 6.27 7.18 17.69
N ARG A 22 7.41 7.06 17.00
CA ARG A 22 7.52 6.33 15.72
C ARG A 22 7.22 4.86 15.91
N GLY A 23 7.87 4.24 16.89
CA GLY A 23 7.66 2.84 17.26
C GLY A 23 6.21 2.58 17.65
N THR A 24 5.62 3.46 18.48
CA THR A 24 4.22 3.35 18.90
C THR A 24 3.27 3.46 17.72
N ALA A 25 3.45 4.42 16.81
CA ALA A 25 2.59 4.56 15.64
C ALA A 25 2.63 3.30 14.75
N VAL A 26 3.82 2.72 14.54
CA VAL A 26 3.99 1.47 13.79
C VAL A 26 3.35 0.30 14.51
N LEU A 27 3.57 0.16 15.83
CA LEU A 27 3.00 -0.91 16.63
C LEU A 27 1.48 -0.85 16.68
N VAL A 28 0.91 0.34 16.91
CA VAL A 28 -0.54 0.57 16.92
C VAL A 28 -1.14 0.26 15.55
N SER A 29 -0.50 0.72 14.47
CA SER A 29 -0.97 0.43 13.10
C SER A 29 -0.89 -1.07 12.80
N ALA A 30 0.21 -1.74 13.16
CA ALA A 30 0.36 -3.18 12.98
C ALA A 30 -0.68 -3.97 13.78
N ALA A 31 -0.92 -3.60 15.04
CA ALA A 31 -1.93 -4.22 15.88
C ALA A 31 -3.35 -4.01 15.30
N ALA A 32 -3.68 -2.78 14.89
CA ALA A 32 -4.96 -2.46 14.27
C ALA A 32 -5.17 -3.23 12.95
N CYS A 33 -4.16 -3.32 12.10
CA CYS A 33 -4.20 -4.12 10.87
C CYS A 33 -4.36 -5.62 11.18
N GLY A 34 -3.70 -6.12 12.22
CA GLY A 34 -3.84 -7.50 12.71
C GLY A 34 -5.28 -7.82 13.11
N ILE A 35 -5.88 -6.97 13.95
CA ILE A 35 -7.27 -7.08 14.39
C ILE A 35 -8.21 -7.00 13.18
N ALA A 36 -8.03 -6.01 12.31
CA ALA A 36 -8.86 -5.83 11.12
C ALA A 36 -8.78 -7.03 10.17
N GLY A 37 -7.59 -7.61 9.96
CA GLY A 37 -7.41 -8.80 9.14
C GLY A 37 -8.11 -10.03 9.70
N TYR A 38 -8.08 -10.20 11.03
CA TYR A 38 -8.81 -11.28 11.72
C TYR A 38 -10.33 -11.10 11.65
N GLU A 39 -10.84 -9.89 11.92
CA GLU A 39 -12.27 -9.59 11.81
C GLU A 39 -12.78 -9.78 10.38
N LEU A 40 -11.99 -9.38 9.37
CA LEU A 40 -12.33 -9.59 7.97
C LEU A 40 -12.41 -11.08 7.61
N LEU A 41 -11.55 -11.93 8.18
CA LEU A 41 -11.65 -13.39 8.04
C LEU A 41 -12.94 -13.93 8.68
N SER A 42 -13.25 -13.50 9.91
CA SER A 42 -14.46 -13.92 10.63
C SER A 42 -15.73 -13.52 9.89
N LEU A 43 -15.77 -12.28 9.37
CA LEU A 43 -16.82 -11.78 8.50
C LEU A 43 -16.95 -12.63 7.23
N HIS A 44 -15.84 -12.92 6.55
CA HIS A 44 -15.84 -13.79 5.36
C HIS A 44 -16.45 -15.15 5.67
N GLN A 45 -16.02 -15.83 6.74
CA GLN A 45 -16.52 -17.15 7.13
C GLN A 45 -18.03 -17.10 7.45
N SER A 46 -18.48 -16.09 8.20
CA SER A 46 -19.88 -15.93 8.56
C SER A 46 -20.79 -15.68 7.34
N LEU A 47 -20.33 -14.85 6.39
CA LEU A 47 -21.07 -14.52 5.18
C LEU A 47 -21.05 -15.68 4.18
N ALA A 48 -19.93 -16.39 4.05
CA ALA A 48 -19.84 -17.60 3.24
C ALA A 48 -20.81 -18.69 3.73
N ALA A 49 -20.91 -18.89 5.05
CA ALA A 49 -21.88 -19.82 5.63
C ALA A 49 -23.34 -19.40 5.34
N ARG A 50 -23.66 -18.09 5.45
CA ARG A 50 -24.99 -17.56 5.10
C ARG A 50 -25.32 -17.74 3.62
N LEU A 51 -24.36 -17.49 2.74
CA LEU A 51 -24.53 -17.68 1.30
C LEU A 51 -24.75 -19.16 0.95
N ALA A 52 -24.00 -20.07 1.57
CA ALA A 52 -24.18 -21.51 1.41
C ALA A 52 -25.54 -22.00 1.93
N ALA A 53 -26.09 -21.35 2.96
CA ALA A 53 -27.43 -21.59 3.47
C ALA A 53 -28.56 -20.97 2.60
N GLY A 54 -28.22 -20.37 1.45
CA GLY A 54 -29.18 -19.78 0.51
C GLY A 54 -29.67 -18.38 0.89
N ALA A 55 -28.99 -17.68 1.80
CA ALA A 55 -29.35 -16.31 2.15
C ALA A 55 -29.08 -15.35 0.98
N ASN A 56 -30.01 -14.43 0.74
CA ASN A 56 -29.80 -13.32 -0.19
C ASN A 56 -28.91 -12.26 0.46
N LEU A 57 -27.64 -12.20 0.05
CA LEU A 57 -26.68 -11.20 0.48
C LEU A 57 -26.69 -10.00 -0.49
N ASN A 58 -26.39 -8.81 0.05
CA ASN A 58 -26.20 -7.64 -0.81
C ASN A 58 -24.89 -7.78 -1.64
N PRO A 59 -24.68 -7.00 -2.72
CA PRO A 59 -23.53 -7.18 -3.61
C PRO A 59 -22.16 -7.10 -2.91
N VAL A 60 -22.02 -6.24 -1.90
CA VAL A 60 -20.78 -6.08 -1.12
C VAL A 60 -20.55 -7.29 -0.21
N GLN A 61 -21.59 -7.76 0.47
CA GLN A 61 -21.54 -8.96 1.29
C GLN A 61 -21.28 -10.21 0.45
N THR A 62 -21.87 -10.30 -0.74
CA THR A 62 -21.59 -11.37 -1.70
C THR A 62 -20.13 -11.35 -2.13
N LEU A 63 -19.57 -10.18 -2.44
CA LEU A 63 -18.14 -10.04 -2.78
C LEU A 63 -17.25 -10.54 -1.63
N ILE A 64 -17.55 -10.14 -0.39
CA ILE A 64 -16.82 -10.58 0.80
C ILE A 64 -17.00 -12.09 1.02
N ALA A 65 -18.22 -12.62 0.88
CA ALA A 65 -18.53 -14.05 1.02
C ALA A 65 -17.79 -14.91 0.00
N THR A 66 -17.65 -14.43 -1.24
CA THR A 66 -16.89 -15.14 -2.29
C THR A 66 -15.38 -15.08 -2.08
N GLY A 67 -14.88 -14.14 -1.26
CA GLY A 67 -13.48 -14.03 -0.90
C GLY A 67 -12.55 -13.72 -2.07
N SER A 68 -11.29 -14.13 -1.92
CA SER A 68 -10.22 -13.95 -2.92
C SER A 68 -10.54 -14.74 -4.19
N SER A 69 -10.73 -14.03 -5.29
CA SER A 69 -11.03 -14.63 -6.60
C SER A 69 -10.11 -14.08 -7.67
N PRO A 70 -10.01 -14.70 -8.86
CA PRO A 70 -9.30 -14.11 -10.00
C PRO A 70 -9.71 -12.66 -10.31
N ARG A 71 -10.95 -12.27 -9.92
CA ARG A 71 -11.46 -10.91 -10.08
C ARG A 71 -10.93 -9.90 -9.05
N THR A 72 -10.36 -10.33 -7.93
CA THR A 72 -9.79 -9.44 -6.91
C THR A 72 -8.26 -9.47 -6.90
N LEU A 73 -7.68 -10.58 -7.36
CA LEU A 73 -6.23 -10.81 -7.51
C LEU A 73 -5.50 -9.71 -8.29
N TRP A 74 -6.09 -9.14 -9.33
CA TRP A 74 -5.38 -8.25 -10.26
C TRP A 74 -5.02 -6.87 -9.68
N ALA A 75 -5.74 -6.39 -8.65
CA ALA A 75 -5.65 -5.00 -8.21
C ALA A 75 -4.24 -4.62 -7.71
N GLY A 76 -3.64 -5.45 -6.85
CA GLY A 76 -2.28 -5.25 -6.36
C GLY A 76 -1.24 -5.29 -7.49
N TRP A 77 -1.38 -6.22 -8.43
CA TRP A 77 -0.47 -6.36 -9.58
C TRP A 77 -0.56 -5.19 -10.56
N VAL A 78 -1.78 -4.72 -10.86
CA VAL A 78 -1.98 -3.56 -11.73
C VAL A 78 -1.40 -2.30 -11.07
N ALA A 79 -1.64 -2.09 -9.78
CA ALA A 79 -1.01 -1.00 -9.03
C ALA A 79 0.52 -1.08 -9.09
N ALA A 80 1.09 -2.28 -8.85
CA ALA A 80 2.53 -2.50 -8.95
C ALA A 80 3.07 -2.18 -10.35
N ALA A 81 2.37 -2.58 -11.42
CA ALA A 81 2.77 -2.28 -12.79
C ALA A 81 2.77 -0.77 -13.06
N PHE A 82 1.72 -0.05 -12.65
CA PHE A 82 1.67 1.41 -12.80
C PHE A 82 2.77 2.11 -12.01
N PHE A 83 3.02 1.71 -10.76
CA PHE A 83 4.11 2.26 -9.96
C PHE A 83 5.49 1.93 -10.55
N ALA A 84 5.66 0.74 -11.13
CA ALA A 84 6.90 0.34 -11.79
C ALA A 84 7.15 1.17 -13.05
N ILE A 85 6.12 1.42 -13.85
CA ILE A 85 6.19 2.31 -15.03
C ILE A 85 6.55 3.73 -14.58
N ALA A 86 5.89 4.25 -13.54
CA ALA A 86 6.18 5.56 -12.98
C ALA A 86 7.64 5.66 -12.46
N LEU A 87 8.13 4.62 -11.77
CA LEU A 87 9.52 4.52 -11.33
C LEU A 87 10.49 4.48 -12.50
N ALA A 88 10.22 3.67 -13.53
CA ALA A 88 11.05 3.58 -14.71
C ALA A 88 11.13 4.94 -15.42
N ARG A 89 10.00 5.64 -15.58
CA ARG A 89 9.94 7.00 -16.13
C ARG A 89 10.73 7.99 -15.28
N LEU A 90 10.58 7.94 -13.96
CA LEU A 90 11.30 8.83 -13.04
C LEU A 90 12.82 8.59 -13.08
N VAL A 91 13.27 7.34 -13.20
CA VAL A 91 14.70 7.02 -13.22
C VAL A 91 15.33 7.37 -14.57
N ARG A 92 14.64 7.07 -15.69
CA ARG A 92 15.18 7.22 -17.05
C ARG A 92 14.94 8.60 -17.68
N GLY A 93 13.91 9.33 -17.27
CA GLY A 93 13.52 10.61 -17.87
C GLY A 93 13.92 11.82 -17.02
N PRO A 94 13.92 13.04 -17.60
CA PRO A 94 13.92 14.29 -16.84
C PRO A 94 12.66 14.38 -15.98
N MET A 95 12.73 15.11 -14.86
CA MET A 95 11.52 15.33 -14.03
C MET A 95 10.53 16.18 -14.80
N GLU A 96 9.31 15.67 -14.97
CA GLU A 96 8.22 16.44 -15.56
C GLU A 96 7.84 17.60 -14.60
N PRO A 97 7.57 18.80 -15.13
CA PRO A 97 7.07 19.90 -14.33
C PRO A 97 5.75 19.50 -13.69
N SER A 98 5.53 19.92 -12.43
CA SER A 98 4.37 19.50 -11.65
C SER A 98 3.06 19.80 -12.39
N ALA A 99 2.07 18.91 -12.29
CA ALA A 99 0.77 19.09 -12.94
C ALA A 99 0.06 20.35 -12.38
N GLY A 100 0.19 21.47 -13.09
CA GLY A 100 -0.30 22.80 -12.68
C GLY A 100 -0.97 23.54 -13.84
N ARG A 101 -1.73 24.61 -13.51
CA ARG A 101 -2.59 25.35 -14.45
C ARG A 101 -1.84 26.25 -15.46
N GLY A 102 -0.55 26.05 -15.70
CA GLY A 102 0.25 26.90 -16.60
C GLY A 102 1.43 26.15 -17.19
N THR A 103 1.93 26.61 -18.34
CA THR A 103 3.09 25.99 -18.99
C THR A 103 4.34 26.19 -18.12
N ALA A 104 5.29 25.26 -18.14
CA ALA A 104 6.51 25.36 -17.33
C ALA A 104 7.32 26.64 -17.59
N ALA A 105 7.12 27.27 -18.75
CA ALA A 105 7.72 28.54 -19.13
C ALA A 105 7.19 29.75 -18.32
N GLU A 106 6.01 29.64 -17.72
CA GLU A 106 5.34 30.73 -16.98
C GLU A 106 5.54 30.63 -15.46
N GLN A 107 6.11 29.52 -14.97
CA GLN A 107 6.23 29.26 -13.53
C GLN A 107 7.59 29.67 -12.99
N THR A 108 7.59 30.41 -11.88
CA THR A 108 8.82 30.70 -11.14
C THR A 108 9.42 29.43 -10.53
N VAL A 109 10.74 29.42 -10.31
CA VAL A 109 11.44 28.28 -9.68
C VAL A 109 10.84 27.91 -8.31
N ALA A 110 10.37 28.90 -7.54
CA ALA A 110 9.71 28.68 -6.26
C ALA A 110 8.36 27.95 -6.41
N GLN A 111 7.56 28.30 -7.42
CA GLN A 111 6.28 27.65 -7.70
C GLN A 111 6.46 26.20 -8.17
N LEU A 112 7.46 25.94 -9.03
CA LEU A 112 7.83 24.59 -9.45
C LEU A 112 8.24 23.72 -8.25
N ARG A 113 9.10 24.23 -7.36
CA ARG A 113 9.50 23.52 -6.12
C ARG A 113 8.30 23.23 -5.22
N ALA A 114 7.39 24.20 -5.05
CA ALA A 114 6.19 24.02 -4.23
C ALA A 114 5.19 23.01 -4.84
N GLY A 115 5.05 22.98 -6.17
CA GLY A 115 4.27 21.97 -6.88
C GLY A 115 4.81 20.56 -6.65
N LEU A 116 6.12 20.39 -6.87
CA LEU A 116 6.80 19.12 -6.65
C LEU A 116 6.76 18.64 -5.18
N ARG A 117 6.83 19.56 -4.20
CA ARG A 117 6.61 19.21 -2.78
C ARG A 117 5.21 18.67 -2.53
N ARG A 118 4.18 19.25 -3.14
CA ARG A 118 2.78 18.78 -2.99
C ARG A 118 2.58 17.40 -3.60
N GLU A 119 3.15 17.16 -4.77
CA GLU A 119 3.15 15.83 -5.39
C GLU A 119 3.86 14.81 -4.50
N TYR A 120 5.00 15.17 -3.91
CA TYR A 120 5.69 14.29 -2.97
C TYR A 120 4.86 13.97 -1.73
N VAL A 121 4.13 14.94 -1.18
CA VAL A 121 3.17 14.70 -0.10
C VAL A 121 2.07 13.73 -0.54
N ALA A 122 1.50 13.91 -1.74
CA ALA A 122 0.48 13.02 -2.28
C ALA A 122 1.00 11.58 -2.43
N VAL A 123 2.19 11.40 -3.00
CA VAL A 123 2.86 10.09 -3.14
C VAL A 123 3.02 9.41 -1.79
N ARG A 124 3.36 10.16 -0.74
CA ARG A 124 3.50 9.60 0.61
C ARG A 124 2.17 9.19 1.23
N VAL A 125 1.12 9.98 1.01
CA VAL A 125 -0.24 9.61 1.45
C VAL A 125 -0.67 8.31 0.76
N VAL A 126 -0.46 8.21 -0.55
CA VAL A 126 -0.75 6.97 -1.31
C VAL A 126 0.07 5.80 -0.77
N LEU A 127 1.36 6.01 -0.47
CA LEU A 127 2.22 4.98 0.11
C LEU A 127 1.69 4.46 1.46
N ILE A 128 1.23 5.35 2.35
CA ILE A 128 0.62 4.94 3.62
C ILE A 128 -0.62 4.10 3.38
N VAL A 129 -1.53 4.55 2.51
CA VAL A 129 -2.77 3.83 2.21
C VAL A 129 -2.46 2.44 1.67
N VAL A 130 -1.57 2.35 0.68
CA VAL A 130 -1.19 1.06 0.07
C VAL A 130 -0.50 0.15 1.10
N LEU A 131 0.34 0.69 1.98
CA LEU A 131 0.98 -0.07 3.06
C LEU A 131 -0.05 -0.62 4.06
N LEU A 132 -1.04 0.17 4.47
CA LEU A 132 -2.10 -0.28 5.37
C LEU A 132 -2.95 -1.38 4.73
N VAL A 133 -3.30 -1.22 3.46
CA VAL A 133 -4.02 -2.26 2.69
C VAL A 133 -3.19 -3.55 2.63
N ALA A 134 -1.91 -3.46 2.28
CA ALA A 134 -1.01 -4.61 2.24
C ALA A 134 -0.88 -5.29 3.61
N ALA A 135 -0.81 -4.51 4.70
CA ALA A 135 -0.71 -5.03 6.06
C ALA A 135 -1.98 -5.76 6.51
N VAL A 136 -3.17 -5.18 6.27
CA VAL A 136 -4.46 -5.84 6.56
C VAL A 136 -4.59 -7.13 5.77
N ASP A 137 -4.24 -7.10 4.47
CA ASP A 137 -4.39 -8.26 3.61
C ASP A 137 -3.41 -9.38 3.97
N THR A 138 -2.17 -9.02 4.34
CA THR A 138 -1.19 -9.95 4.89
C THR A 138 -1.67 -10.56 6.20
N ALA A 139 -2.22 -9.76 7.11
CA ALA A 139 -2.78 -10.25 8.37
C ALA A 139 -3.95 -11.23 8.13
N ARG A 140 -4.85 -10.91 7.20
CA ARG A 140 -5.92 -11.80 6.76
C ARG A 140 -5.37 -13.11 6.21
N ALA A 141 -4.35 -13.06 5.34
CA ALA A 141 -3.72 -14.25 4.78
C ALA A 141 -3.07 -15.13 5.86
N ILE A 142 -2.39 -14.53 6.85
CA ILE A 142 -1.81 -15.25 7.99
C ILE A 142 -2.91 -15.90 8.84
N ALA A 143 -3.97 -15.15 9.19
CA ALA A 143 -5.08 -15.68 9.97
C ALA A 143 -5.76 -16.86 9.25
N PHE A 144 -5.91 -16.76 7.93
CA PHE A 144 -6.44 -17.85 7.10
C PHE A 144 -5.53 -19.07 7.11
N ALA A 145 -4.21 -18.88 6.97
CA ALA A 145 -3.23 -19.95 7.03
C ALA A 145 -3.29 -20.72 8.36
N VAL A 146 -3.36 -19.99 9.49
CA VAL A 146 -3.48 -20.57 10.83
C VAL A 146 -4.79 -21.35 10.97
N ALA A 147 -5.91 -20.80 10.49
CA ALA A 147 -7.20 -21.47 10.53
C ALA A 147 -7.22 -22.75 9.69
N ALA A 148 -6.66 -22.71 8.47
CA ALA A 148 -6.57 -23.85 7.56
C ALA A 148 -5.69 -24.97 8.14
N GLN A 149 -4.54 -24.60 8.74
CA GLN A 149 -3.66 -25.56 9.40
C GLN A 149 -4.37 -26.28 10.56
N ARG A 150 -5.15 -25.54 11.37
CA ARG A 150 -5.94 -26.13 12.47
C ARG A 150 -7.05 -27.05 11.97
N ALA A 151 -7.63 -26.76 10.82
CA ALA A 151 -8.70 -27.55 10.20
C ALA A 151 -8.18 -28.71 9.33
N GLY A 152 -6.86 -28.90 9.19
CA GLY A 152 -6.27 -29.95 8.34
C GLY A 152 -6.51 -29.74 6.83
N VAL A 153 -6.80 -28.52 6.40
CA VAL A 153 -7.09 -28.18 5.00
C VAL A 153 -5.79 -27.97 4.22
N SER A 154 -5.72 -28.51 3.00
CA SER A 154 -4.53 -28.36 2.14
C SER A 154 -4.24 -26.89 1.80
N PRO A 155 -2.99 -26.42 1.94
CA PRO A 155 -2.56 -25.07 1.54
C PRO A 155 -2.82 -24.74 0.08
N SER A 156 -2.96 -25.76 -0.79
CA SER A 156 -3.24 -25.58 -2.22
C SER A 156 -4.59 -24.94 -2.53
N THR A 157 -5.48 -24.82 -1.55
CA THR A 157 -6.75 -24.08 -1.69
C THR A 157 -6.60 -22.58 -1.44
N LEU A 158 -5.44 -22.13 -0.96
CA LEU A 158 -5.21 -20.77 -0.42
C LEU A 158 -4.35 -19.87 -1.32
N TRP A 159 -3.90 -20.39 -2.46
CA TRP A 159 -2.94 -19.71 -3.33
C TRP A 159 -3.42 -18.33 -3.79
N ALA A 160 -4.74 -18.17 -4.03
CA ALA A 160 -5.32 -16.91 -4.47
C ALA A 160 -5.17 -15.82 -3.39
N THR A 161 -5.41 -16.15 -2.12
CA THR A 161 -5.24 -15.24 -0.99
C THR A 161 -3.79 -14.81 -0.82
N TYR A 162 -2.83 -15.74 -0.98
CA TYR A 162 -1.41 -15.41 -0.89
C TYR A 162 -0.92 -14.55 -2.05
N LEU A 163 -1.37 -14.82 -3.28
CA LEU A 163 -1.00 -14.02 -4.44
C LEU A 163 -1.61 -12.61 -4.40
N GLU A 164 -2.79 -12.44 -3.83
CA GLU A 164 -3.42 -11.13 -3.61
C GLU A 164 -2.59 -10.29 -2.63
N ALA A 165 -2.26 -10.86 -1.46
CA ALA A 165 -1.42 -10.20 -0.46
C ALA A 165 -0.02 -9.88 -1.02
N LEU A 166 0.57 -10.81 -1.77
CA LEU A 166 1.86 -10.60 -2.44
C LEU A 166 1.80 -9.44 -3.42
N GLY A 167 0.73 -9.32 -4.22
CA GLY A 167 0.55 -8.24 -5.17
C GLY A 167 0.59 -6.86 -4.49
N PHE A 168 -0.11 -6.70 -3.36
CA PHE A 168 -0.09 -5.46 -2.58
C PHE A 168 1.27 -5.19 -1.92
N CYS A 169 1.96 -6.23 -1.44
CA CYS A 169 3.34 -6.12 -0.94
C CYS A 169 4.29 -5.63 -2.04
N VAL A 170 4.23 -6.20 -3.24
CA VAL A 170 5.04 -5.77 -4.39
C VAL A 170 4.71 -4.32 -4.76
N ALA A 171 3.43 -3.95 -4.84
CA ALA A 171 3.02 -2.57 -5.12
C ALA A 171 3.60 -1.58 -4.09
N THR A 172 3.55 -1.94 -2.80
CA THR A 172 4.12 -1.14 -1.71
C THR A 172 5.62 -0.95 -1.86
N LEU A 173 6.36 -2.03 -2.16
CA LEU A 173 7.81 -1.98 -2.35
C LEU A 173 8.20 -1.10 -3.54
N VAL A 174 7.52 -1.27 -4.68
CA VAL A 174 7.77 -0.47 -5.88
C VAL A 174 7.45 1.01 -5.64
N LEU A 175 6.34 1.31 -4.96
CA LEU A 175 5.97 2.69 -4.60
C LEU A 175 6.95 3.30 -3.59
N THR A 176 7.49 2.50 -2.67
CA THR A 176 8.55 2.92 -1.73
C THR A 176 9.81 3.31 -2.50
N ALA A 177 10.23 2.48 -3.47
CA ALA A 177 11.37 2.77 -4.33
C ALA A 177 11.14 4.04 -5.17
N TYR A 178 9.94 4.22 -5.72
CA TYR A 178 9.53 5.45 -6.41
C TYR A 178 9.66 6.68 -5.51
N ALA A 179 9.05 6.65 -4.32
CA ALA A 179 9.05 7.76 -3.39
C ALA A 179 10.48 8.11 -2.92
N TYR A 180 11.33 7.10 -2.73
CA TYR A 180 12.75 7.29 -2.41
C TYR A 180 13.52 7.97 -3.54
N ALA A 181 13.36 7.49 -4.77
CA ALA A 181 13.97 8.09 -5.95
C ALA A 181 13.51 9.55 -6.16
N PHE A 182 12.22 9.80 -5.93
CA PHE A 182 11.62 11.13 -6.07
C PHE A 182 12.16 12.10 -5.02
N ALA A 183 12.21 11.68 -3.75
CA ALA A 183 12.83 12.45 -2.67
C ALA A 183 14.31 12.78 -2.97
N GLY A 184 15.06 11.84 -3.52
CA GLY A 184 16.44 12.05 -3.94
C GLY A 184 16.57 13.13 -5.03
N ARG A 185 15.66 13.16 -6.01
CA ARG A 185 15.63 14.22 -7.03
C ARG A 185 15.22 15.58 -6.46
N LEU A 186 14.24 15.62 -5.55
CA LEU A 186 13.80 16.86 -4.90
C LEU A 186 14.90 17.52 -4.08
N ARG A 187 15.66 16.74 -3.31
CA ARG A 187 16.82 17.24 -2.56
C ARG A 187 17.88 17.85 -3.48
N ARG A 188 18.20 17.19 -4.59
CA ARG A 188 19.14 17.73 -5.61
C ARG A 188 18.67 19.06 -6.20
N LEU A 189 17.37 19.30 -6.27
CA LEU A 189 16.78 20.56 -6.77
C LEU A 189 16.63 21.65 -5.68
N GLY A 190 17.03 21.37 -4.43
CA GLY A 190 16.78 22.23 -3.27
C GLY A 190 15.30 22.36 -2.90
N ALA A 191 14.48 21.38 -3.33
CA ALA A 191 13.05 21.35 -3.09
C ALA A 191 12.68 20.57 -1.82
N LEU A 192 13.62 19.96 -1.11
CA LEU A 192 13.48 19.38 0.24
C LEU A 192 14.73 19.74 1.03
#